data_AF-A0A952L8T9-F1
#
_entry.id   AF-A0A952L8T9-F1
#
_cell.length_a   1.000
_cell.length_b   1.000
_cell.length_c   1.000
_cell.angle_alpha   90.00
_cell.angle_beta   90.00
_cell.angle_gamma   90.00
#
_symmetry.space_group_name_H-M   'P 1'
#
loop_
_entity.id
_entity.type
_entity.pdbx_description
1 polymer ?
#
loop_
_entity_poly.entity_id
_entity_poly.type
_entity_poly.pdbx_seq_one_letter_code
_entity_poly.pdbx_strand_id
1 'polypeptide(L)'
;MAFQSTSKPAEGEAWDVVVALIDVHTLRPQHLRWTHVESDALTGINEYSFKLDTAAWQLTPQLRALGLRFHSAAYGSRYAEAYWSDELTLFAPEGNSLRAVLGVVTQARSKLANGDWQAAKLSLTMGQPGPAGWADIVVTNSEKQAGRPTQRWTYRYDGKTYGLNTKPAPFWSDYCCALSW
;
A
#
# COMPACT_ATOMS: atom_id res chain seq x y z
N MET A 1 16.66 -2.36 -3.33
CA MET A 1 16.57 -2.20 -4.79
C MET A 1 15.52 -3.16 -5.29
N ALA A 2 14.57 -2.71 -6.12
CA ALA A 2 13.64 -3.57 -6.85
C ALA A 2 14.23 -3.77 -8.26
N PHE A 3 14.27 -5.00 -8.74
CA PHE A 3 14.85 -5.34 -10.04
C PHE A 3 13.75 -5.54 -11.08
N GLN A 4 14.01 -5.05 -12.29
CA GLN A 4 13.11 -5.06 -13.44
C GLN A 4 13.38 -6.31 -14.30
N SER A 5 12.34 -7.01 -14.74
CA SER A 5 12.43 -8.07 -15.73
C SER A 5 12.85 -7.50 -17.10
N THR A 6 13.71 -8.21 -17.83
CA THR A 6 14.25 -7.78 -19.14
C THR A 6 13.34 -8.12 -20.33
N SER A 7 12.17 -8.72 -20.11
CA SER A 7 11.20 -9.01 -21.16
C SER A 7 10.06 -8.00 -21.22
N LYS A 8 9.62 -7.67 -22.43
CA LYS A 8 8.35 -6.96 -22.67
C LYS A 8 7.21 -7.95 -22.32
N PRO A 9 6.31 -7.63 -21.37
CA PRO A 9 5.29 -8.59 -20.96
C PRO A 9 4.30 -8.93 -22.08
N ALA A 10 4.05 -10.22 -22.28
CA ALA A 10 2.84 -10.69 -22.94
C ALA A 10 1.64 -10.59 -21.98
N GLU A 11 0.41 -10.52 -22.49
CA GLU A 11 -0.80 -10.56 -21.64
C GLU A 11 -0.78 -11.80 -20.72
N GLY A 12 -1.01 -11.58 -19.42
CA GLY A 12 -1.04 -12.65 -18.39
C GLY A 12 0.27 -12.89 -17.64
N GLU A 13 1.24 -11.97 -17.68
CA GLU A 13 2.54 -12.16 -17.03
C GLU A 13 2.49 -11.82 -15.52
N ALA A 14 2.98 -12.75 -14.70
CA ALA A 14 3.21 -12.55 -13.28
C ALA A 14 4.63 -12.04 -13.01
N TRP A 15 4.79 -11.28 -11.93
CA TRP A 15 6.03 -10.61 -11.56
C TRP A 15 6.50 -11.06 -10.19
N ASP A 16 7.77 -11.42 -10.10
CA ASP A 16 8.43 -11.61 -8.80
C ASP A 16 9.08 -10.30 -8.36
N VAL A 17 8.48 -9.69 -7.33
CA VAL A 17 8.93 -8.45 -6.73
C VAL A 17 9.81 -8.76 -5.52
N VAL A 18 11.05 -8.28 -5.55
CA VAL A 18 11.97 -8.41 -4.43
C VAL A 18 12.16 -7.05 -3.75
N VAL A 19 11.85 -7.01 -2.47
CA VAL A 19 12.16 -5.89 -1.58
C VAL A 19 13.27 -6.33 -0.65
N ALA A 20 14.34 -5.54 -0.57
CA ALA A 20 15.48 -5.87 0.29
C ALA A 20 16.09 -4.63 0.95
N LEU A 21 16.47 -4.77 2.21
CA LEU A 21 17.40 -3.91 2.93
C LEU A 21 18.80 -4.49 2.78
N ILE A 22 19.72 -3.66 2.31
CA ILE A 22 21.08 -4.06 1.94
C ILE A 22 22.06 -3.37 2.89
N ASP A 23 22.99 -4.13 3.43
CA ASP A 23 24.11 -3.60 4.19
C ASP A 23 25.05 -2.84 3.25
N VAL A 24 25.32 -1.56 3.55
CA VAL A 24 26.06 -0.67 2.64
C VAL A 24 27.56 -0.98 2.56
N HIS A 25 28.12 -1.73 3.51
CA HIS A 25 29.54 -2.06 3.55
C HIS A 25 29.83 -3.40 2.85
N THR A 26 28.94 -4.37 3.04
CA THR A 26 29.10 -5.73 2.51
C THR A 26 28.30 -5.96 1.22
N LEU A 27 27.36 -5.07 0.90
CA LEU A 27 26.41 -5.17 -0.20
C LEU A 27 25.54 -6.45 -0.17
N ARG A 28 25.40 -7.05 1.02
CA ARG A 28 24.58 -8.24 1.23
C ARG A 28 23.19 -7.85 1.74
N PRO A 29 22.13 -8.58 1.32
CA PRO A 29 20.80 -8.38 1.89
C PRO A 29 20.81 -8.79 3.37
N GLN A 30 20.34 -7.90 4.24
CA GLN A 30 20.09 -8.19 5.66
C GLN A 30 18.66 -8.70 5.86
N HIS A 31 17.71 -8.09 5.16
CA HIS A 31 16.30 -8.44 5.21
C HIS A 31 15.75 -8.43 3.78
N LEU A 32 14.97 -9.43 3.43
CA LEU A 32 14.36 -9.51 2.10
C LEU A 32 12.94 -10.08 2.15
N ARG A 33 12.14 -9.72 1.15
CA ARG A 33 10.85 -10.33 0.85
C ARG A 33 10.70 -10.48 -0.65
N TRP A 34 10.28 -11.69 -1.04
CA TRP A 34 9.79 -12.00 -2.38
C TRP A 34 8.28 -11.95 -2.35
N THR A 35 7.68 -11.35 -3.37
CA THR A 35 6.24 -11.34 -3.56
C THR A 35 5.94 -11.62 -5.01
N HIS A 36 5.13 -12.64 -5.25
CA HIS A 36 4.59 -12.93 -6.57
C HIS A 36 3.35 -12.06 -6.79
N VAL A 37 3.30 -11.34 -7.91
CA VAL A 37 2.18 -10.46 -8.26
C VAL A 37 1.70 -10.82 -9.65
N GLU A 38 0.46 -11.30 -9.74
CA GLU A 38 -0.16 -11.61 -11.02
C GLU A 38 -0.87 -10.38 -11.59
N SER A 39 -0.86 -10.27 -12.91
CA SER A 39 -1.69 -9.29 -13.61
C SER A 39 -3.07 -9.86 -13.86
N ASP A 40 -4.11 -9.05 -13.60
CA ASP A 40 -5.50 -9.37 -13.88
C ASP A 40 -6.25 -8.13 -14.41
N ALA A 41 -7.58 -8.20 -14.48
CA ALA A 41 -8.42 -7.10 -14.98
C ALA A 41 -8.35 -5.82 -14.13
N LEU A 42 -7.94 -5.91 -12.86
CA LEU A 42 -7.81 -4.80 -11.92
C LEU A 42 -6.35 -4.47 -11.58
N THR A 43 -5.43 -5.39 -11.85
CA THR A 43 -4.01 -5.31 -11.53
C THR A 43 -3.18 -5.37 -12.81
N GLY A 44 -2.70 -4.22 -13.27
CA GLY A 44 -1.78 -4.13 -14.41
C GLY A 44 -0.38 -3.79 -13.92
N ILE A 45 0.62 -4.47 -14.46
CA ILE A 45 2.02 -4.25 -14.08
C ILE A 45 2.80 -3.77 -15.30
N ASN A 46 3.52 -2.66 -15.14
CA ASN A 46 4.45 -2.14 -16.14
C ASN A 46 5.72 -1.57 -15.47
N GLU A 47 6.61 -0.99 -16.27
CA GLU A 47 7.88 -0.43 -15.82
C GLU A 47 7.76 0.71 -14.80
N TYR A 48 6.58 1.31 -14.63
CA TYR A 48 6.32 2.38 -13.68
C TYR A 48 5.50 1.95 -12.45
N SER A 49 5.15 0.66 -12.37
CA SER A 49 4.27 0.14 -11.32
C SER A 49 4.90 0.14 -9.93
N PHE A 50 6.22 -0.01 -9.77
CA PHE A 50 6.84 -0.08 -8.44
C PHE A 50 7.74 1.12 -8.16
N LYS A 51 7.55 1.74 -6.99
CA LYS A 51 8.40 2.84 -6.52
C LYS A 51 8.71 2.70 -5.03
N LEU A 52 9.95 2.99 -4.65
CA LEU A 52 10.29 3.07 -3.23
C LEU A 52 9.65 4.32 -2.61
N ASP A 53 8.96 4.13 -1.49
CA ASP A 53 8.49 5.25 -0.68
C ASP A 53 9.60 5.68 0.28
N THR A 54 9.98 6.96 0.19
CA THR A 54 11.12 7.52 0.93
C THR A 54 10.70 8.20 2.24
N ALA A 55 9.42 8.18 2.60
CA ALA A 55 8.96 8.81 3.83
C ALA A 55 9.54 8.12 5.07
N ALA A 56 9.62 8.88 6.17
CA ALA A 56 10.17 8.42 7.43
C ALA A 56 9.11 7.70 8.28
N TRP A 57 8.78 6.46 7.91
CA TRP A 57 7.84 5.61 8.65
C TRP A 57 8.44 5.07 9.95
N GLN A 58 8.62 5.94 10.94
CA GLN A 58 9.14 5.55 12.26
C GLN A 58 8.03 4.88 13.08
N LEU A 59 7.98 3.54 13.08
CA LEU A 59 6.91 2.77 13.71
C LEU A 59 7.08 2.66 15.22
N THR A 60 8.32 2.55 15.69
CA THR A 60 8.70 2.65 17.12
C THR A 60 9.98 3.48 17.22
N PRO A 61 10.46 3.90 18.40
CA PRO A 61 11.72 4.65 18.49
C PRO A 61 12.95 3.94 17.90
N GLN A 62 12.90 2.60 17.79
CA GLN A 62 14.00 1.77 17.27
C GLN A 62 13.72 1.17 15.89
N LEU A 63 12.49 1.30 15.36
CA LEU A 63 12.07 0.61 14.14
C LEU A 63 11.51 1.59 13.11
N ARG A 64 12.17 1.65 11.94
CA ARG A 64 11.67 2.35 10.76
C ARG A 64 11.22 1.33 9.71
N ALA A 65 10.03 1.53 9.16
CA ALA A 65 9.52 0.74 8.04
C ALA A 65 10.16 1.15 6.72
N LEU A 66 10.24 0.19 5.81
CA LEU A 66 10.47 0.42 4.38
C LEU A 66 9.12 0.49 3.67
N GLY A 67 8.88 1.51 2.87
CA GLY A 67 7.65 1.62 2.09
C GLY A 67 7.86 1.25 0.61
N LEU A 68 6.93 0.49 0.05
CA LEU A 68 6.83 0.23 -1.39
C LEU A 68 5.49 0.75 -1.88
N ARG A 69 5.53 1.61 -2.89
CA ARG A 69 4.34 2.01 -3.65
C ARG A 69 4.16 1.11 -4.84
N PHE A 70 2.92 0.69 -5.03
CA PHE A 70 2.48 0.01 -6.23
C PHE A 70 1.44 0.88 -6.95
N HIS A 71 1.64 1.06 -8.25
CA HIS A 71 0.71 1.67 -9.18
C HIS A 71 0.21 0.61 -10.15
N SER A 72 -1.09 0.31 -10.10
CA SER A 72 -1.74 -0.56 -11.08
C SER A 72 -1.86 0.20 -12.40
N ALA A 73 -1.21 -0.32 -13.43
CA ALA A 73 -1.32 0.14 -14.81
C ALA A 73 -2.55 -0.46 -15.52
N ALA A 74 -3.40 -1.20 -14.82
CA ALA A 74 -4.63 -1.71 -15.41
C ALA A 74 -5.40 -0.54 -16.00
N TYR A 75 -5.98 -0.75 -17.19
CA TYR A 75 -6.93 0.18 -17.76
C TYR A 75 -8.17 0.18 -16.88
N GLY A 76 -8.12 0.96 -15.79
CA GLY A 76 -9.22 1.09 -14.84
C GLY A 76 -10.52 1.36 -15.58
N SER A 77 -11.61 0.82 -15.04
CA SER A 77 -12.97 0.85 -15.58
C SER A 77 -13.21 1.80 -16.77
N ARG A 78 -13.13 1.26 -17.99
CA ARG A 78 -14.16 1.62 -19.00
C ARG A 78 -15.47 0.85 -18.75
N TYR A 79 -15.41 -0.22 -17.92
CA TYR A 79 -16.49 -1.20 -17.72
C TYR A 79 -16.67 -1.72 -16.27
N ALA A 80 -15.90 -1.28 -15.27
CA ALA A 80 -15.94 -1.85 -13.90
C ALA A 80 -16.61 -0.94 -12.86
N GLU A 81 -17.39 -1.52 -11.95
CA GLU A 81 -18.12 -0.77 -10.92
C GLU A 81 -17.22 -0.23 -9.80
N ALA A 82 -15.97 -0.69 -9.72
CA ALA A 82 -14.94 -0.16 -8.83
C ALA A 82 -13.53 -0.44 -9.35
N TYR A 83 -12.57 0.39 -8.96
CA TYR A 83 -11.15 0.16 -9.18
C TYR A 83 -10.28 0.93 -8.18
N TRP A 84 -9.04 0.51 -8.03
CA TRP A 84 -7.99 1.25 -7.34
C TRP A 84 -6.77 1.39 -8.26
N SER A 85 -5.95 2.40 -8.02
CA SER A 85 -4.76 2.65 -8.85
C SER A 85 -3.46 2.62 -8.08
N ASP A 86 -3.47 2.98 -6.80
CA ASP A 86 -2.24 3.16 -6.05
C ASP A 86 -2.36 2.57 -4.66
N GLU A 87 -1.30 1.89 -4.22
CA GLU A 87 -1.15 1.26 -2.91
C GLU A 87 0.18 1.64 -2.26
N LEU A 88 0.19 1.65 -0.93
CA LEU A 88 1.39 1.70 -0.10
C LEU A 88 1.41 0.45 0.77
N THR A 89 2.50 -0.31 0.69
CA THR A 89 2.80 -1.38 1.65
C THR A 89 4.00 -0.97 2.50
N LEU A 90 3.87 -1.06 3.82
CA LEU A 90 4.98 -0.85 4.76
C LEU A 90 5.49 -2.21 5.23
N PHE A 91 6.82 -2.35 5.24
CA PHE A 91 7.53 -3.54 5.66
C PHE A 91 8.39 -3.24 6.88
N ALA A 92 8.31 -4.08 7.89
CA ALA A 92 9.18 -4.05 9.06
C ALA A 92 10.20 -5.21 8.99
N PRO A 93 11.49 -4.96 9.29
CA PRO A 93 12.47 -6.01 9.53
C PRO A 93 12.00 -7.00 10.60
N GLU A 94 12.06 -8.29 10.30
CA GLU A 94 11.79 -9.38 11.24
C GLU A 94 12.72 -10.56 10.94
N GLY A 95 13.69 -10.81 11.82
CA GLY A 95 14.76 -11.77 11.57
C GLY A 95 15.50 -11.43 10.27
N ASN A 96 15.60 -12.38 9.35
CA ASN A 96 16.21 -12.19 8.02
C ASN A 96 15.19 -11.80 6.93
N SER A 97 13.95 -11.47 7.32
CA SER A 97 12.84 -11.18 6.39
C SER A 97 12.31 -9.75 6.54
N LEU A 98 11.58 -9.30 5.53
CA LEU A 98 10.77 -8.08 5.59
C LEU A 98 9.30 -8.46 5.69
N ARG A 99 8.68 -8.23 6.85
CA ARG A 99 7.27 -8.53 7.07
C ARG A 99 6.40 -7.35 6.70
N ALA A 100 5.36 -7.54 5.88
CA ALA A 100 4.35 -6.51 5.66
C ALA A 100 3.58 -6.25 6.97
N VAL A 101 3.53 -4.98 7.37
CA VAL A 101 2.84 -4.53 8.59
C VAL A 101 1.66 -3.61 8.28
N LEU A 102 1.63 -2.99 7.10
CA LEU A 102 0.50 -2.20 6.60
C LEU A 102 0.38 -2.46 5.10
N GLY A 103 -0.85 -2.65 4.63
CA GLY A 103 -1.25 -2.43 3.25
C GLY A 103 -2.40 -1.42 3.24
N VAL A 104 -2.34 -0.44 2.34
CA VAL A 104 -3.44 0.52 2.15
C VAL A 104 -3.44 1.10 0.75
N VAL A 105 -4.62 1.25 0.14
CA VAL A 105 -4.75 2.05 -1.09
C VAL A 105 -4.51 3.52 -0.81
N THR A 106 -3.79 4.20 -1.68
CA THR A 106 -3.68 5.67 -1.66
C THR A 106 -4.62 6.35 -2.64
N GLN A 107 -5.20 5.61 -3.58
CA GLN A 107 -6.19 6.11 -4.52
C GLN A 107 -7.18 5.03 -4.96
N ALA A 108 -8.48 5.31 -4.82
CA ALA A 108 -9.55 4.40 -5.19
C ALA A 108 -10.81 5.14 -5.70
N ARG A 109 -11.60 4.47 -6.53
CA ARG A 109 -12.90 4.95 -7.01
C ARG A 109 -13.91 3.82 -7.12
N SER A 110 -15.18 4.14 -6.87
CA SER A 110 -16.29 3.19 -6.98
C SER A 110 -17.56 3.91 -7.41
N LYS A 111 -18.41 3.21 -8.17
CA LYS A 111 -19.71 3.68 -8.60
C LYS A 111 -20.75 3.35 -7.54
N LEU A 112 -21.57 4.33 -7.21
CA LEU A 112 -22.69 4.18 -6.29
C LEU A 112 -23.92 3.67 -7.04
N ALA A 113 -24.87 3.06 -6.31
CA ALA A 113 -26.11 2.52 -6.88
C ALA A 113 -26.95 3.58 -7.63
N ASN A 114 -26.82 4.85 -7.27
CA ASN A 114 -27.49 5.97 -7.93
C ASN A 114 -26.79 6.46 -9.22
N GLY A 115 -25.67 5.82 -9.61
CA GLY A 115 -24.89 6.18 -10.78
C GLY A 115 -23.75 7.17 -10.54
N ASP A 116 -23.69 7.80 -9.36
CA ASP A 116 -22.63 8.74 -8.99
C ASP A 116 -21.30 8.01 -8.70
N TRP A 117 -20.21 8.76 -8.77
CA TRP A 117 -18.89 8.27 -8.38
C TRP A 117 -18.52 8.74 -6.97
N GLN A 118 -17.97 7.83 -6.19
CA GLN A 118 -17.18 8.16 -5.01
C GLN A 118 -15.70 7.91 -5.27
N ALA A 119 -14.85 8.76 -4.71
CA ALA A 119 -13.40 8.71 -4.86
C ALA A 119 -12.71 8.93 -3.52
N ALA A 120 -11.52 8.36 -3.40
CA ALA A 120 -10.62 8.53 -2.29
C ALA A 120 -9.23 8.88 -2.80
N LYS A 121 -8.65 9.91 -2.21
CA LYS A 121 -7.25 10.29 -2.40
C LYS A 121 -6.62 10.46 -1.03
N LEU A 122 -5.90 9.43 -0.61
CA LEU A 122 -5.45 9.29 0.77
C LEU A 122 -4.01 9.80 0.94
N SER A 123 -3.82 10.62 1.96
CA SER A 123 -2.50 10.96 2.48
C SER A 123 -2.30 10.28 3.83
N LEU A 124 -1.08 9.78 4.07
CA LEU A 124 -0.72 9.08 5.28
C LEU A 124 0.32 9.87 6.07
N THR A 125 0.17 9.91 7.39
CA THR A 125 1.12 10.55 8.30
C THR A 125 1.29 9.73 9.57
N MET A 126 2.46 9.83 10.21
CA MET A 126 2.66 9.24 11.53
C MET A 126 1.83 9.98 12.58
N GLY A 127 1.14 9.22 13.42
CA GLY A 127 0.42 9.67 14.60
C GLY A 127 1.20 9.41 15.89
N GLN A 128 0.52 9.56 17.03
CA GLN A 128 1.08 9.25 18.34
C GLN A 128 1.16 7.73 18.56
N PRO A 129 2.13 7.24 19.36
CA PRO A 129 2.16 5.84 19.78
C PRO A 129 0.88 5.38 20.46
N GLY A 130 0.35 4.24 20.01
CA GLY A 130 -0.70 3.52 20.69
C GLY A 130 -0.19 2.71 21.90
N PRO A 131 -1.07 1.97 22.59
CA PRO A 131 -0.71 1.20 23.80
C PRO A 131 0.38 0.15 23.61
N ALA A 132 0.54 -0.38 22.38
CA ALA A 132 1.59 -1.33 22.04
C ALA A 132 2.97 -0.68 21.82
N GLY A 133 3.10 0.65 21.96
CA GLY A 133 4.33 1.40 21.71
C GLY A 133 4.62 1.70 20.23
N TRP A 134 3.74 1.25 19.33
CA TRP A 134 3.82 1.53 17.90
C TRP A 134 3.05 2.81 17.58
N ALA A 135 3.66 3.72 16.83
CA ALA A 135 3.06 4.93 16.30
C ALA A 135 1.83 4.58 15.46
N ASP A 136 0.68 5.20 15.77
CA ASP A 136 -0.52 5.12 14.94
C ASP A 136 -0.21 5.67 13.53
N ILE A 137 -0.94 5.22 12.52
CA ILE A 137 -0.86 5.77 11.16
C ILE A 137 -2.17 6.48 10.85
N VAL A 138 -2.10 7.79 10.63
CA VAL A 138 -3.27 8.62 10.34
C VAL A 138 -3.46 8.73 8.84
N VAL A 139 -4.63 8.32 8.38
CA VAL A 139 -5.04 8.34 6.98
C VAL A 139 -6.06 9.45 6.80
N THR A 140 -5.78 10.40 5.91
CA THR A 140 -6.67 11.52 5.60
C THR A 140 -7.15 11.41 4.16
N ASN A 141 -8.46 11.45 3.94
CA ASN A 141 -9.00 11.57 2.58
C ASN A 141 -9.06 13.05 2.18
N SER A 142 -8.29 13.40 1.16
CA SER A 142 -8.21 14.76 0.60
C SER A 142 -9.23 15.01 -0.52
N GLU A 143 -9.96 13.99 -0.97
CA GLU A 143 -10.99 14.13 -1.97
C GLU A 143 -12.15 14.97 -1.41
N LYS A 144 -12.34 16.17 -1.97
CA LYS A 144 -13.43 17.05 -1.58
C LYS A 144 -14.72 16.55 -2.20
N GLN A 145 -15.56 15.88 -1.42
CA GLN A 145 -16.98 15.75 -1.74
C GLN A 145 -17.68 17.04 -1.32
N ALA A 146 -18.42 17.68 -2.23
CA ALA A 146 -19.11 18.94 -1.96
C ALA A 146 -19.96 18.82 -0.67
N GLY A 147 -19.69 19.71 0.30
CA GLY A 147 -20.41 19.74 1.58
C GLY A 147 -19.96 18.71 2.64
N ARG A 148 -18.92 17.90 2.42
CA ARG A 148 -18.40 16.96 3.42
C ARG A 148 -17.05 17.40 4.01
N PRO A 149 -16.86 17.30 5.34
CA PRO A 149 -15.58 17.61 5.97
C PRO A 149 -14.51 16.59 5.57
N THR A 150 -13.24 17.00 5.65
CA THR A 150 -12.11 16.09 5.54
C THR A 150 -12.25 14.96 6.54
N GLN A 151 -12.23 13.73 6.03
CA GLN A 151 -12.36 12.53 6.85
C GLN A 151 -10.98 11.99 7.21
N ARG A 152 -10.82 11.54 8.45
CA ARG A 152 -9.59 10.97 8.99
C ARG A 152 -9.87 9.64 9.67
N TRP A 153 -8.97 8.70 9.48
CA TRP A 153 -8.97 7.40 10.13
C TRP A 153 -7.61 7.13 10.74
N THR A 154 -7.60 6.30 11.78
CA THR A 154 -6.38 5.89 12.45
C THR A 154 -6.22 4.39 12.31
N TYR A 155 -5.12 3.99 11.68
CA TYR A 155 -4.63 2.62 11.69
C TYR A 155 -3.81 2.41 12.94
N ARG A 156 -4.12 1.36 13.68
CA ARG A 156 -3.43 1.01 14.92
C ARG A 156 -2.84 -0.38 14.81
N TYR A 157 -1.64 -0.54 15.35
CA TYR A 157 -0.96 -1.83 15.37
C TYR A 157 -1.62 -2.76 16.40
N ASP A 158 -1.99 -3.96 15.97
CA ASP A 158 -2.69 -4.96 16.80
C ASP A 158 -1.74 -6.01 17.45
N GLY A 159 -0.42 -5.85 17.27
CA GLY A 159 0.58 -6.84 17.67
C GLY A 159 1.19 -7.57 16.46
N LYS A 160 0.49 -7.58 15.33
CA LYS A 160 0.96 -8.16 14.06
C LYS A 160 0.87 -7.14 12.92
N THR A 161 -0.26 -6.48 12.71
CA THR A 161 -0.44 -5.56 11.58
C THR A 161 -1.17 -4.29 11.99
N TYR A 162 -1.09 -3.27 11.14
CA TYR A 162 -1.91 -2.08 11.24
C TYR A 162 -3.30 -2.36 10.67
N GLY A 163 -4.33 -2.12 11.47
CA GLY A 163 -5.73 -2.26 11.06
C GLY A 163 -6.57 -1.02 11.37
N LEU A 164 -7.66 -0.86 10.62
CA LEU A 164 -8.70 0.13 10.93
C LEU A 164 -9.59 -0.36 12.06
N ASN A 165 -9.79 0.49 13.06
CA ASN A 165 -10.78 0.26 14.10
C ASN A 165 -11.94 1.26 13.98
N THR A 166 -12.61 1.26 12.82
CA THR A 166 -13.77 2.13 12.56
C THR A 166 -14.93 1.32 11.96
N LYS A 167 -16.15 1.53 12.47
CA LYS A 167 -17.39 0.97 11.93
C LYS A 167 -18.39 2.10 11.64
N PRO A 168 -18.96 2.19 10.43
CA PRO A 168 -18.64 1.38 9.24
C PRO A 168 -17.22 1.66 8.71
N ALA A 169 -16.63 0.67 8.06
CA ALA A 169 -15.34 0.84 7.37
C ALA A 169 -15.52 1.74 6.14
N PRO A 170 -14.52 2.54 5.76
CA PRO A 170 -14.60 3.37 4.57
C PRO A 170 -14.61 2.49 3.30
N PHE A 171 -15.32 2.92 2.26
CA PHE A 171 -15.52 2.13 1.03
C PHE A 171 -14.22 1.68 0.36
N TRP A 172 -13.12 2.43 0.57
CA TRP A 172 -11.84 2.12 -0.05
C TRP A 172 -11.07 1.03 0.69
N SER A 173 -11.44 0.69 1.93
CA SER A 173 -10.73 -0.30 2.73
C SER A 173 -10.91 -1.74 2.24
N ASP A 174 -11.91 -1.97 1.38
CA ASP A 174 -12.10 -3.26 0.70
C ASP A 174 -11.15 -3.45 -0.48
N TYR A 175 -10.49 -2.37 -0.95
CA TYR A 175 -9.45 -2.44 -1.97
C TYR A 175 -8.11 -2.42 -1.27
N CYS A 176 -7.44 -3.57 -1.14
CA CYS A 176 -6.05 -3.71 -0.70
C CYS A 176 -5.71 -5.21 -0.49
N CYS A 177 -4.45 -5.66 -0.61
CA CYS A 177 -3.38 -5.05 -1.39
C CYS A 177 -2.60 -6.15 -2.10
N ALA A 178 -2.16 -5.89 -3.32
CA ALA A 178 -1.43 -6.85 -4.16
C ALA A 178 -0.17 -7.41 -3.48
N LEU A 179 0.39 -6.69 -2.49
CA LEU A 179 1.67 -6.99 -1.85
C LEU A 179 1.58 -7.44 -0.38
N SER A 180 0.39 -7.60 0.20
CA SER A 180 0.24 -7.77 1.67
C SER A 180 0.12 -9.22 2.17
N TRP A 181 0.18 -10.22 1.29
CA TRP A 181 -0.04 -11.64 1.62
C TRP A 181 1.26 -12.46 1.73
#